data_AF-A0A928U116-F1
#
_entry.id   AF-A0A928U116-F1
#
_cell.length_a   1.000
_cell.length_b   1.000
_cell.length_c   1.000
_cell.angle_alpha   90.00
_cell.angle_beta   90.00
_cell.angle_gamma   90.00
#
_symmetry.space_group_name_H-M   'P 1'
#
loop_
_entity.id
_entity.type
_entity.pdbx_description
1 polymer ?
#
loop_
_entity_poly.entity_id
_entity_poly.type
_entity_poly.pdbx_seq_one_letter_code
_entity_poly.pdbx_strand_id
1 'polypeptide(L)'
;MNVQTNTQLDRNQWLKLGLITAVASVAAVFIVQIAAMTIWPEIALFKPLDSLARTAVFTAIPAAAATALFAWLARRKADPVPTFLVISAVVLVLSIIPDYLLPVEYKTFLASTVTAFLHVVAAAVTVSVLVISYRRQVSA
;
A
#
# COMPACT_ATOMS: atom_id res chain seq x y z
N MET A 1 -38.95 12.25 12.31
CA MET A 1 -37.51 12.56 12.46
C MET A 1 -36.77 11.82 11.37
N ASN A 2 -36.23 12.53 10.37
CA ASN A 2 -35.37 11.92 9.35
C ASN A 2 -33.97 11.78 9.96
N VAL A 3 -33.60 10.58 10.39
CA VAL A 3 -32.21 10.28 10.76
C VAL A 3 -31.43 10.24 9.45
N GLN A 4 -30.67 11.29 9.15
CA GLN A 4 -29.68 11.24 8.10
C GLN A 4 -28.63 10.21 8.53
N THR A 5 -28.73 8.99 8.01
CA THR A 5 -27.65 8.02 8.06
C THR A 5 -26.49 8.61 7.26
N ASN A 6 -25.48 9.10 7.95
CA ASN A 6 -24.32 9.71 7.33
C ASN A 6 -23.50 8.57 6.72
N THR A 7 -23.80 8.20 5.47
CA THR A 7 -23.16 7.09 4.73
C THR A 7 -21.70 7.35 4.38
N GLN A 8 -21.15 8.48 4.83
CA GLN A 8 -19.84 8.98 4.44
C GLN A 8 -18.95 9.22 5.65
N LEU A 9 -17.75 8.65 5.58
CA LEU A 9 -16.71 8.83 6.59
C LEU A 9 -16.27 10.30 6.69
N ASP A 10 -16.12 10.77 7.92
CA ASP A 10 -15.58 12.09 8.22
C ASP A 10 -14.06 12.18 7.99
N ARG A 11 -13.51 13.39 8.07
CA ARG A 11 -12.07 13.63 7.85
C ARG A 11 -11.19 12.90 8.87
N ASN A 12 -11.58 12.84 10.14
CA ASN A 12 -10.80 12.21 11.21
C ASN A 12 -10.78 10.69 11.05
N GLN A 13 -11.89 10.10 10.61
CA GLN A 13 -11.99 8.69 10.27
C GLN A 13 -11.09 8.33 9.09
N TRP A 14 -11.06 9.15 8.03
CA TRP A 14 -10.12 8.96 6.92
C TRP A 14 -8.65 9.09 7.34
N LEU A 15 -8.32 10.07 8.20
CA LEU A 15 -6.96 10.23 8.72
C LEU A 15 -6.54 9.03 9.56
N LYS A 16 -7.41 8.57 10.47
CA LYS A 16 -7.16 7.39 11.29
C LYS A 16 -6.99 6.14 10.43
N LEU A 17 -7.86 5.96 9.43
CA LEU A 17 -7.79 4.84 8.50
C LEU A 17 -6.48 4.87 7.70
N GLY A 18 -6.08 6.04 7.16
CA GLY A 18 -4.83 6.18 6.44
C GLY A 18 -3.60 5.88 7.29
N LEU A 19 -3.60 6.34 8.55
CA LEU A 19 -2.51 6.04 9.49
C LEU A 19 -2.42 4.53 9.77
N ILE A 20 -3.55 3.88 10.06
CA ILE A 20 -3.59 2.42 10.30
C ILE A 20 -3.09 1.67 9.06
N THR A 21 -3.56 2.05 7.86
CA THR A 21 -3.15 1.45 6.59
C THR A 21 -1.64 1.60 6.37
N ALA A 22 -1.08 2.79 6.59
CA ALA A 22 0.35 3.04 6.41
C ALA A 22 1.19 2.20 7.39
N VAL A 23 0.84 2.21 8.68
CA VAL A 23 1.55 1.45 9.72
C VAL A 23 1.48 -0.06 9.44
N ALA A 24 0.29 -0.59 9.12
CA ALA A 24 0.11 -2.00 8.82
C ALA A 24 0.91 -2.43 7.59
N SER A 25 0.92 -1.62 6.54
CA SER A 25 1.66 -1.93 5.31
C SER A 25 3.17 -1.89 5.52
N VAL A 26 3.68 -0.87 6.22
CA VAL A 26 5.11 -0.79 6.57
C VAL A 26 5.54 -1.99 7.41
N ALA A 27 4.75 -2.35 8.43
CA ALA A 27 5.05 -3.50 9.29
C ALA A 27 5.09 -4.81 8.48
N ALA A 28 4.12 -5.04 7.59
CA ALA A 28 4.09 -6.23 6.74
C ALA A 28 5.29 -6.29 5.78
N VAL A 29 5.62 -5.18 5.12
CA VAL A 29 6.78 -5.10 4.23
C VAL A 29 8.08 -5.35 4.99
N PHE A 30 8.23 -4.80 6.20
CA PHE A 30 9.41 -5.04 7.04
C PHE A 30 9.59 -6.52 7.38
N ILE A 31 8.51 -7.21 7.77
CA ILE A 31 8.56 -8.64 8.07
C ILE A 31 9.09 -9.41 6.86
N VAL A 32 8.56 -9.14 5.66
CA VAL A 32 8.96 -9.84 4.43
C VAL A 32 10.37 -9.46 4.00
N GLN A 33 10.76 -8.18 4.08
CA GLN A 33 12.10 -7.73 3.74
C GLN A 33 13.16 -8.35 4.66
N ILE A 34 12.93 -8.34 5.97
CA ILE A 34 13.85 -8.92 6.95
C ILE A 34 13.98 -10.43 6.71
N ALA A 35 12.88 -11.13 6.46
CA ALA A 35 12.90 -12.55 6.13
C ALA A 35 13.71 -12.81 4.84
N ALA A 36 13.47 -12.03 3.78
CA ALA A 36 14.19 -12.17 2.52
C ALA A 36 15.71 -11.92 2.68
N MET A 37 16.10 -10.90 3.44
CA MET A 37 17.51 -10.61 3.73
C MET A 37 18.19 -11.66 4.61
N THR A 38 17.41 -12.33 5.46
CA THR A 38 17.92 -13.43 6.27
C THR A 38 18.21 -14.66 5.41
N ILE A 39 17.38 -14.91 4.38
CA ILE A 39 17.54 -16.04 3.45
C ILE A 39 18.60 -15.75 2.39
N TRP A 40 18.64 -14.52 1.87
CA TRP A 40 19.55 -14.06 0.81
C TRP A 40 20.29 -12.78 1.23
N PRO A 41 21.33 -12.87 2.07
CA PRO A 41 22.00 -11.71 2.64
C PRO A 41 22.56 -10.73 1.59
N GLU A 42 22.94 -11.23 0.42
CA GLU A 42 23.48 -10.44 -0.68
C GLU A 42 22.49 -9.39 -1.22
N ILE A 43 21.18 -9.60 -1.08
CA ILE A 43 20.18 -8.63 -1.54
C ILE A 43 20.14 -7.39 -0.65
N ALA A 44 20.72 -7.43 0.55
CA ALA A 44 20.80 -6.28 1.44
C ALA A 44 21.70 -5.16 0.91
N LEU A 45 22.58 -5.47 -0.05
CA LEU A 45 23.38 -4.47 -0.77
C LEU A 45 22.56 -3.72 -1.83
N PHE A 46 21.40 -4.27 -2.23
CA PHE A 46 20.54 -3.65 -3.22
C PHE A 46 19.96 -2.35 -2.65
N LYS A 47 20.25 -1.23 -3.30
CA LYS A 47 19.96 0.12 -2.80
C LYS A 47 18.49 0.38 -2.38
N PRO A 48 17.45 -0.20 -3.02
CA PRO A 48 16.08 -0.10 -2.53
C PRO A 48 15.82 -0.83 -1.21
N LEU A 49 16.60 -1.88 -0.94
CA LEU A 49 16.46 -2.74 0.23
C LEU A 49 17.45 -2.38 1.35
N ASP A 50 18.52 -1.64 1.07
CA ASP A 50 19.61 -1.30 2.01
C ASP A 50 19.19 -0.53 3.29
N SER A 51 17.96 -0.02 3.35
CA SER A 51 17.50 0.86 4.41
C SER A 51 16.02 0.65 4.72
N LEU A 52 15.72 0.25 5.96
CA LEU A 52 14.34 0.16 6.44
C LEU A 52 13.62 1.51 6.44
N ALA A 53 14.35 2.62 6.70
CA ALA A 53 13.78 3.96 6.63
C ALA A 53 13.31 4.29 5.21
N ARG A 54 14.13 3.94 4.20
CA ARG A 54 13.77 4.07 2.79
C ARG A 54 12.53 3.24 2.47
N THR A 55 12.53 1.95 2.82
CA THR A 55 11.37 1.07 2.65
C THR A 55 10.11 1.68 3.27
N ALA A 56 10.20 2.20 4.50
CA ALA A 56 9.05 2.79 5.18
C ALA A 56 8.49 3.98 4.40
N VAL A 57 9.34 4.90 3.92
CA VAL A 57 8.91 6.06 3.13
C VAL A 57 8.26 5.63 1.81
N PHE A 58 8.90 4.70 1.07
CA PHE A 58 8.37 4.20 -0.19
C PHE A 58 7.09 3.35 -0.03
N THR A 59 6.79 2.87 1.16
CA THR A 59 5.53 2.17 1.46
C THR A 59 4.45 3.14 1.96
N ALA A 60 4.81 4.05 2.87
CA ALA A 60 3.87 4.96 3.51
C ALA A 60 3.30 6.01 2.55
N ILE A 61 4.12 6.54 1.62
CA ILE A 61 3.67 7.55 0.65
C ILE A 61 2.58 6.97 -0.28
N PRO A 62 2.77 5.82 -0.94
CA PRO A 62 1.70 5.19 -1.72
C PRO A 62 0.47 4.82 -0.90
N ALA A 63 0.64 4.34 0.34
CA ALA A 63 -0.49 4.04 1.23
C ALA A 63 -1.32 5.30 1.54
N ALA A 64 -0.67 6.44 1.77
CA ALA A 64 -1.34 7.73 1.95
C ALA A 64 -2.05 8.19 0.68
N ALA A 65 -1.40 8.06 -0.49
CA ALA A 65 -1.99 8.38 -1.78
C ALA A 65 -3.22 7.49 -2.10
N ALA A 66 -3.13 6.19 -1.83
CA ALA A 66 -4.24 5.25 -1.97
C ALA A 66 -5.41 5.60 -1.04
N THR A 67 -5.11 6.02 0.20
CA THR A 67 -6.13 6.49 1.13
C THR A 67 -6.83 7.75 0.63
N ALA A 68 -6.08 8.74 0.15
CA ALA A 68 -6.64 9.98 -0.40
C ALA A 68 -7.48 9.71 -1.66
N LEU A 69 -7.01 8.84 -2.55
CA LEU A 69 -7.75 8.40 -3.73
C LEU A 69 -9.06 7.71 -3.34
N PHE A 70 -9.03 6.82 -2.36
CA PHE A 70 -10.22 6.10 -1.96
C PHE A 70 -11.24 7.03 -1.27
N ALA A 71 -10.75 7.97 -0.45
CA ALA A 71 -11.58 9.02 0.13
C ALA A 71 -12.23 9.89 -0.94
N TRP A 72 -11.51 10.23 -2.01
CA TRP A 72 -12.05 10.97 -3.13
C TRP A 72 -13.11 10.18 -3.91
N LEU A 73 -12.88 8.89 -4.15
CA LEU A 73 -13.86 8.01 -4.80
C LEU A 73 -15.14 7.87 -3.98
N ALA A 74 -15.01 7.66 -2.66
CA ALA A 74 -16.14 7.55 -1.74
C ALA A 74 -16.99 8.83 -1.65
N ARG A 75 -16.46 9.98 -2.11
CA ARG A 75 -17.22 11.22 -2.23
C ARG A 75 -17.94 11.41 -3.55
N ARG A 76 -17.58 10.64 -4.59
CA ARG A 76 -18.06 10.86 -5.96
C ARG A 76 -18.82 9.69 -6.55
N LYS A 77 -18.71 8.50 -5.97
CA LYS A 77 -19.35 7.28 -6.48
C LYS A 77 -20.24 6.66 -5.42
N ALA A 78 -21.41 6.17 -5.85
CA ALA A 78 -22.31 5.39 -4.99
C ALA A 78 -21.65 4.08 -4.54
N ASP A 79 -20.88 3.42 -5.42
CA ASP A 79 -20.04 2.27 -5.08
C ASP A 79 -18.57 2.54 -5.48
N PRO A 80 -17.73 2.99 -4.54
CA PRO A 80 -16.34 3.34 -4.83
C PRO A 80 -15.41 2.12 -4.89
N VAL A 81 -15.80 0.97 -4.31
CA VAL A 81 -14.89 -0.16 -4.09
C VAL A 81 -14.41 -0.80 -5.40
N PRO A 82 -15.27 -1.15 -6.38
CA PRO A 82 -14.81 -1.77 -7.62
C PRO A 82 -13.84 -0.86 -8.40
N THR A 83 -14.11 0.45 -8.43
CA THR A 83 -13.23 1.41 -9.10
C THR A 83 -11.87 1.50 -8.39
N PHE A 84 -11.86 1.53 -7.05
CA PHE A 84 -10.63 1.55 -6.27
C PHE A 84 -9.77 0.29 -6.50
N LEU A 85 -10.39 -0.88 -6.58
CA LEU A 85 -9.68 -2.14 -6.85
C LEU A 85 -9.03 -2.16 -8.23
N VAL A 86 -9.75 -1.70 -9.27
CA VAL A 86 -9.19 -1.60 -10.63
C VAL A 86 -7.99 -0.65 -10.66
N ILE A 87 -8.11 0.54 -10.07
CA ILE A 87 -6.99 1.49 -10.02
C ILE A 87 -5.82 0.90 -9.23
N SER A 88 -6.08 0.25 -8.10
CA SER A 88 -5.03 -0.37 -7.29
C SER A 88 -4.29 -1.47 -8.04
N ALA A 89 -4.99 -2.30 -8.81
CA ALA A 89 -4.38 -3.32 -9.65
C ALA A 89 -3.51 -2.71 -10.75
N VAL A 90 -3.97 -1.66 -11.42
CA VAL A 90 -3.19 -0.94 -12.44
C VAL A 90 -1.94 -0.31 -11.82
N VAL A 91 -2.09 0.38 -10.69
CA VAL A 91 -0.97 1.01 -9.97
C VAL A 91 0.04 -0.04 -9.50
N LEU A 92 -0.41 -1.21 -9.02
CA LEU A 92 0.49 -2.30 -8.67
C LEU A 92 1.33 -2.74 -9.87
N VAL A 93 0.70 -3.02 -11.01
CA VAL A 93 1.43 -3.41 -12.24
C VAL A 93 2.42 -2.33 -12.65
N LEU A 94 2.01 -1.07 -12.66
CA LEU A 94 2.88 0.05 -13.01
C LEU A 94 4.04 0.21 -12.01
N SER A 95 3.80 -0.07 -10.73
CA SER A 95 4.82 0.07 -9.68
C SER A 95 5.94 -0.96 -9.75
N ILE A 96 5.72 -2.09 -10.43
CA ILE A 96 6.72 -3.16 -10.61
C ILE A 96 7.72 -2.82 -11.73
N ILE A 97 7.30 -2.01 -12.71
CA ILE A 97 8.12 -1.66 -13.88
C ILE A 97 9.48 -1.04 -13.47
N PRO A 98 9.53 -0.06 -12.53
CA PRO A 98 10.79 0.49 -12.05
C PRO A 98 11.78 -0.53 -11.51
N ASP A 99 11.32 -1.61 -10.86
CA ASP A 99 12.19 -2.61 -10.24
C ASP A 99 13.07 -3.31 -11.27
N TYR A 100 12.52 -3.56 -12.47
CA TYR A 100 13.24 -4.21 -13.56
C TYR A 100 13.88 -3.23 -14.53
N LEU A 101 13.38 -2.00 -14.67
CA LEU A 101 13.91 -1.04 -15.66
C LEU A 101 14.95 -0.07 -15.11
N LEU A 102 14.87 0.36 -13.85
CA LEU A 102 15.79 1.38 -13.35
C LEU A 102 17.20 0.82 -13.12
N PRO A 103 18.26 1.50 -13.60
CA PRO A 103 19.64 1.12 -13.29
C PRO A 103 19.96 1.57 -11.86
N VAL A 104 20.14 0.59 -10.98
CA VAL A 104 20.41 0.81 -9.56
C VAL A 104 21.59 -0.06 -9.12
N GLU A 105 22.40 0.44 -8.19
CA GLU A 105 23.56 -0.29 -7.65
C GLU A 105 23.16 -1.64 -7.04
N TYR A 106 24.00 -2.65 -7.24
CA TYR A 106 23.80 -4.04 -6.77
C TYR A 106 22.51 -4.69 -7.27
N LYS A 107 21.98 -4.22 -8.40
CA LYS A 107 20.81 -4.81 -9.04
C LYS A 107 21.11 -6.21 -9.55
N THR A 108 20.36 -7.17 -9.03
CA THR A 108 20.28 -8.55 -9.54
C THR A 108 18.83 -8.87 -9.89
N PHE A 109 18.62 -9.92 -10.69
CA PHE A 109 17.26 -10.40 -10.96
C PHE A 109 16.52 -10.79 -9.67
N LEU A 110 17.21 -11.46 -8.75
CA LEU A 110 16.67 -11.84 -7.45
C LEU A 110 16.27 -10.61 -6.62
N ALA A 111 17.15 -9.61 -6.48
CA ALA A 111 16.87 -8.42 -5.69
C ALA A 111 15.71 -7.59 -6.29
N SER A 112 15.64 -7.52 -7.63
CA SER A 112 14.52 -6.89 -8.35
C SER A 112 13.21 -7.64 -8.10
N THR A 113 13.25 -8.98 -8.14
CA THR A 113 12.08 -9.85 -7.88
C THR A 113 11.59 -9.71 -6.44
N VAL A 114 12.49 -9.68 -5.46
CA VAL A 114 12.14 -9.46 -4.06
C VAL A 114 11.49 -8.08 -3.88
N THR A 115 12.04 -7.04 -4.50
CA THR A 115 11.48 -5.68 -4.42
C THR A 115 10.09 -5.62 -5.03
N ALA A 116 9.90 -6.19 -6.22
CA ALA A 116 8.58 -6.32 -6.86
C ALA A 116 7.60 -7.11 -5.98
N PHE A 117 8.05 -8.14 -5.28
CA PHE A 117 7.22 -8.87 -4.33
C PHE A 117 6.82 -8.03 -3.11
N LEU A 118 7.70 -7.17 -2.60
CA LEU A 118 7.35 -6.23 -1.53
C LEU A 118 6.24 -5.25 -1.96
N HIS A 119 6.19 -4.86 -3.24
CA HIS A 119 5.08 -4.06 -3.77
C HIS A 119 3.75 -4.82 -3.70
N VAL A 120 3.75 -6.11 -4.03
CA VAL A 120 2.57 -6.97 -3.92
C VAL A 120 2.10 -7.05 -2.47
N VAL A 121 3.01 -7.25 -1.52
CA VAL A 121 2.71 -7.26 -0.07
C VAL A 121 2.11 -5.93 0.38
N ALA A 122 2.77 -4.82 0.04
CA ALA A 122 2.31 -3.47 0.37
C ALA A 122 0.90 -3.21 -0.19
N ALA A 123 0.66 -3.53 -1.46
CA ALA A 123 -0.63 -3.36 -2.11
C ALA A 123 -1.71 -4.25 -1.49
N ALA A 124 -1.41 -5.52 -1.23
CA ALA A 124 -2.35 -6.46 -0.62
C ALA A 124 -2.82 -5.97 0.75
N VAL A 125 -1.90 -5.52 1.61
CA VAL A 125 -2.23 -4.99 2.94
C VAL A 125 -2.94 -3.65 2.84
N THR A 126 -2.43 -2.72 2.02
CA THR A 126 -3.04 -1.40 1.81
C THR A 126 -4.50 -1.52 1.38
N VAL A 127 -4.75 -2.29 0.33
CA VAL A 127 -6.08 -2.47 -0.25
C VAL A 127 -7.01 -3.20 0.74
N SER A 128 -6.54 -4.27 1.37
CA SER A 128 -7.36 -5.05 2.30
C SER A 128 -7.77 -4.22 3.51
N VAL A 129 -6.83 -3.51 4.14
CA VAL A 129 -7.11 -2.66 5.31
C VAL A 129 -8.11 -1.55 4.94
N LEU A 130 -7.89 -0.86 3.82
CA LEU A 130 -8.79 0.20 3.36
C LEU A 130 -10.19 -0.33 3.06
N VAL A 131 -10.32 -1.38 2.24
CA VAL A 131 -11.62 -1.90 1.81
C VAL A 131 -12.39 -2.53 2.95
N ILE A 132 -11.75 -3.35 3.79
CA ILE A 132 -12.41 -4.00 4.93
C ILE A 132 -12.88 -2.95 5.94
N SER A 133 -12.01 -1.98 6.28
CA SER A 133 -12.35 -0.96 7.27
C SER A 133 -13.41 0.02 6.76
N TYR A 134 -13.39 0.35 5.48
CA TYR A 134 -14.42 1.17 4.84
C TYR A 134 -15.79 0.48 4.92
N ARG A 135 -15.86 -0.79 4.49
CA ARG A 135 -17.11 -1.57 4.53
C ARG A 135 -17.66 -1.69 5.95
N ARG A 136 -16.81 -1.97 6.93
CA ARG A 136 -17.22 -2.06 8.35
C ARG A 136 -17.82 -0.77 8.89
N GLN A 137 -17.28 0.39 8.49
CA GLN A 137 -17.75 1.68 9.00
C GLN A 137 -19.01 2.19 8.31
N VAL A 138 -19.22 1.84 7.04
CA VAL A 138 -20.45 2.23 6.31
C VAL A 138 -21.63 1.30 6.64
N SER A 139 -21.35 0.10 7.14
CA SER A 139 -22.39 -0.85 7.61
C SER A 139 -22.71 -0.74 9.11
N ALA A 140 -21.99 0.11 9.86
CA ALA A 140 -22.21 0.37 11.29
C ALA A 140 -23.18 1.55 11.47
#